data_AF-A0A2T6FE02-F1
#
_entry.id   AF-A0A2T6FE02-F1
#
_cell.length_a   1.000
_cell.length_b   1.000
_cell.length_c   1.000
_cell.angle_alpha   90.00
_cell.angle_beta   90.00
_cell.angle_gamma   90.00
#
_symmetry.space_group_name_H-M   'P 1'
#
loop_
_entity.id
_entity.type
_entity.pdbx_description
1 polymer ?
#
loop_
_entity_poly.entity_id
_entity_poly.type
_entity_poly.pdbx_seq_one_letter_code
_entity_poly.pdbx_strand_id
1 'polypeptide(L)'
;MHTPIEFFIKVPEDLFRRGGATKPRFDYIRLSPPRVAPEKFDLKVKNIGGQLLIDHKSGGLSLFNKPDFRSGSDWWVIPKDSPLPPGFTLSKDLTGNKFNGHYSVRSLTDITPEKWAEELGKWAEKYAVHVNKFTGKLVAKNV
;
A
#
# COMPACT_ATOMS: atom_id res chain seq x y z
N MET A 1 -0.72 5.73 -23.32
CA MET A 1 -1.73 4.66 -23.17
C MET A 1 -2.11 4.64 -21.70
N HIS A 2 -3.35 4.98 -21.35
CA HIS A 2 -3.79 5.07 -19.95
C HIS A 2 -4.06 3.65 -19.45
N THR A 3 -3.31 3.19 -18.45
CA THR A 3 -3.54 1.89 -17.83
C THR A 3 -4.94 1.87 -17.22
N PRO A 4 -5.82 0.90 -17.55
CA PRO A 4 -7.10 0.77 -16.88
C PRO A 4 -6.89 0.55 -15.38
N ILE A 5 -7.54 1.37 -14.54
CA ILE A 5 -7.50 1.24 -13.09
C ILE A 5 -8.87 0.78 -12.62
N GLU A 6 -8.92 -0.38 -11.96
CA GLU A 6 -10.09 -0.85 -11.20
C GLU A 6 -10.01 -0.30 -9.77
N PHE A 7 -11.09 0.33 -9.31
CA PHE A 7 -11.21 0.88 -7.95
C PHE A 7 -12.06 -0.01 -7.05
N PHE A 8 -11.59 -0.23 -5.82
CA PHE A 8 -12.31 -1.04 -4.82
C PHE A 8 -12.64 -0.22 -3.57
N ILE A 9 -13.72 -0.63 -2.87
CA ILE A 9 -14.15 -0.12 -1.55
C ILE A 9 -13.71 -1.06 -0.42
N LYS A 10 -13.48 -2.33 -0.75
CA LYS A 10 -12.95 -3.37 0.13
C LYS A 10 -11.76 -4.07 -0.53
N VAL A 11 -10.95 -4.72 0.28
CA VAL A 11 -9.80 -5.49 -0.20
C VAL A 11 -10.28 -6.72 -0.99
N PRO A 12 -9.91 -6.87 -2.29
CA PRO A 12 -10.50 -7.88 -3.18
C PRO A 12 -9.93 -9.30 -3.01
N GLU A 13 -8.73 -9.41 -2.46
CA GLU A 13 -8.02 -10.66 -2.15
C GLU A 13 -7.04 -10.42 -1.00
N ASP A 14 -6.38 -11.45 -0.47
CA ASP A 14 -5.40 -11.24 0.60
C ASP A 14 -4.22 -10.40 0.09
N LEU A 15 -3.98 -9.25 0.75
CA LEU A 15 -2.97 -8.29 0.32
C LEU A 15 -1.81 -8.21 1.30
N PHE A 16 -0.63 -8.43 0.76
CA PHE A 16 0.62 -8.57 1.47
C PHE A 16 1.47 -7.31 1.35
N ARG A 17 2.08 -6.90 2.45
CA ARG A 17 3.08 -5.85 2.49
C ARG A 17 4.23 -6.26 3.40
N ARG A 18 5.45 -5.94 2.99
CA ARG A 18 6.62 -6.13 3.83
C ARG A 18 6.62 -5.12 4.99
N GLY A 19 6.81 -5.62 6.20
CA GLY A 19 6.92 -4.84 7.42
C GLY A 19 8.20 -5.17 8.19
N GLY A 20 8.15 -5.05 9.51
CA GLY A 20 9.09 -5.70 10.41
C GLY A 20 8.37 -6.73 11.29
N ALA A 21 9.13 -7.50 12.06
CA ALA A 21 8.63 -8.56 12.93
C ALA A 21 7.43 -8.15 13.83
N THR A 22 7.38 -6.88 14.26
CA THR A 22 6.35 -6.39 15.18
C THR A 22 5.45 -5.31 14.60
N LYS A 23 5.75 -4.75 13.41
CA LYS A 23 4.98 -3.65 12.82
C LYS A 23 4.76 -3.81 11.31
N PRO A 24 3.54 -3.56 10.80
CA PRO A 24 3.21 -3.74 9.38
C PRO A 24 3.75 -2.65 8.44
N ARG A 25 4.17 -1.48 8.96
CA ARG A 25 4.75 -0.35 8.20
C ARG A 25 3.85 0.20 7.07
N PHE A 26 2.55 0.30 7.31
CA PHE A 26 1.58 0.90 6.38
C PHE A 26 1.55 2.44 6.48
N ASP A 27 2.03 2.96 7.60
CA ASP A 27 2.26 4.37 7.92
C ASP A 27 3.47 4.95 7.17
N TYR A 28 4.37 4.11 6.68
CA TYR A 28 5.59 4.55 6.00
C TYR A 28 5.43 4.66 4.48
N ILE A 29 5.64 5.88 3.98
CA ILE A 29 5.67 6.24 2.55
C ILE A 29 6.87 7.14 2.26
N ARG A 30 7.48 6.98 1.09
CA ARG A 30 8.56 7.87 0.63
C ARG A 30 7.96 9.01 -0.19
N LEU A 31 8.15 10.23 0.27
CA LEU A 31 7.67 11.44 -0.40
C LEU A 31 8.71 11.99 -1.39
N SER A 32 8.24 12.67 -2.43
CA SER A 32 9.06 13.44 -3.36
C SER A 32 9.31 14.87 -2.84
N PRO A 33 10.46 15.50 -3.11
CA PRO A 33 11.68 14.87 -3.63
C PRO A 33 12.23 13.86 -2.61
N PRO A 34 12.93 12.81 -3.07
CA PRO A 34 13.59 11.88 -2.17
C PRO A 34 14.57 12.60 -1.26
N ARG A 35 14.85 12.03 -0.07
CA ARG A 35 15.84 12.61 0.85
C ARG A 35 17.24 12.62 0.26
N VAL A 36 17.56 11.63 -0.57
CA VAL A 36 18.84 11.52 -1.29
C VAL A 36 18.58 11.19 -2.76
N ALA A 37 19.38 11.78 -3.67
CA ALA A 37 19.13 11.81 -5.12
C ALA A 37 18.98 10.46 -5.86
N PRO A 38 19.49 9.28 -5.42
CA PRO A 38 19.17 8.03 -6.11
C PRO A 38 17.92 7.34 -5.57
N GLU A 39 17.30 7.83 -4.49
CA GLU A 39 16.16 7.15 -3.89
C GLU A 39 14.88 7.33 -4.72
N LYS A 40 14.08 6.25 -4.79
CA LYS A 40 12.75 6.29 -5.36
C LYS A 40 11.75 6.83 -4.34
N PHE A 41 10.81 7.66 -4.78
CA PHE A 41 9.65 8.08 -3.99
C PHE A 41 8.40 7.29 -4.41
N ASP A 42 7.48 7.13 -3.47
CA ASP A 42 6.19 6.45 -3.68
C ASP A 42 5.10 7.48 -4.05
N LEU A 43 5.15 8.66 -3.43
CA LEU A 43 4.13 9.70 -3.54
C LEU A 43 4.75 11.07 -3.83
N LYS A 44 4.08 11.86 -4.67
CA LYS A 44 4.42 13.26 -4.88
C LYS A 44 3.72 14.10 -3.82
N VAL A 45 4.38 15.16 -3.41
CA VAL A 45 3.77 16.19 -2.56
C VAL A 45 3.75 17.51 -3.29
N LYS A 46 2.82 18.37 -2.89
CA LYS A 46 2.69 19.74 -3.33
C LYS A 46 2.55 20.65 -2.12
N ASN A 47 3.04 21.87 -2.26
CA ASN A 47 2.85 22.90 -1.26
C ASN A 47 1.72 23.82 -1.72
N ILE A 48 0.64 23.88 -0.95
CA ILE A 48 -0.49 24.78 -1.21
C ILE A 48 -0.68 25.63 0.04
N GLY A 49 -0.49 26.95 -0.08
CA GLY A 49 -0.69 27.88 1.04
C GLY A 49 0.19 27.61 2.26
N GLY A 50 1.39 27.05 2.07
CA GLY A 50 2.31 26.70 3.17
C GLY A 50 2.10 25.29 3.74
N GLN A 51 1.06 24.57 3.29
CA GLN A 51 0.77 23.22 3.74
C GLN A 51 1.30 22.18 2.75
N LEU A 52 2.03 21.19 3.26
CA LEU A 52 2.49 20.05 2.48
C LEU A 52 1.35 19.02 2.34
N LEU A 53 0.99 18.72 1.10
CA LEU A 53 -0.09 17.79 0.78
C LEU A 53 0.42 16.70 -0.18
N ILE A 54 0.06 15.45 0.09
CA ILE A 54 0.23 14.33 -0.84
C ILE A 54 -0.74 14.55 -2.01
N ASP A 55 -0.21 14.50 -3.23
CA ASP A 55 -1.02 14.51 -4.44
C ASP A 55 -1.71 13.15 -4.61
N HIS A 56 -3.02 13.12 -4.46
CA HIS A 56 -3.81 11.87 -4.59
C HIS A 56 -3.75 11.26 -5.98
N LYS A 57 -3.39 12.05 -7.00
CA LYS A 57 -3.17 11.56 -8.38
C LYS A 57 -1.77 10.99 -8.57
N SER A 58 -0.91 11.08 -7.55
CA SER A 58 0.40 10.43 -7.55
C SER A 58 0.29 8.94 -7.20
N GLY A 59 1.39 8.28 -6.83
CA GLY A 59 1.42 6.82 -6.58
C GLY A 59 0.58 6.37 -5.39
N GLY A 60 1.07 5.41 -4.61
CA GLY A 60 0.29 4.85 -3.50
C GLY A 60 1.08 3.89 -2.63
N LEU A 61 0.45 3.45 -1.54
CA LEU A 61 1.01 2.39 -0.70
C LEU A 61 0.94 1.07 -1.46
N SER A 62 2.10 0.53 -1.83
CA SER A 62 2.17 -0.75 -2.54
C SER A 62 1.80 -1.93 -1.65
N LEU A 63 0.87 -2.74 -2.15
CA LEU A 63 0.44 -4.05 -1.64
C LEU A 63 0.56 -5.09 -2.75
N PHE A 64 0.69 -6.37 -2.38
CA PHE A 64 0.87 -7.47 -3.32
C PHE A 64 -0.09 -8.61 -3.02
N ASN A 65 -0.56 -9.36 -4.01
CA ASN A 65 -1.42 -10.52 -3.76
C ASN A 65 -0.69 -11.79 -3.29
N LYS A 66 0.62 -11.67 -3.07
CA LYS A 66 1.47 -12.71 -2.49
C LYS A 66 2.72 -12.06 -1.87
N PRO A 67 3.28 -12.67 -0.82
CA PRO A 67 4.58 -12.25 -0.30
C PRO A 67 5.72 -12.72 -1.22
N ASP A 68 6.84 -11.99 -1.22
CA ASP A 68 8.11 -12.45 -1.78
C ASP A 68 9.11 -12.70 -0.65
N PHE A 69 9.17 -13.95 -0.18
CA PHE A 69 10.03 -14.34 0.94
C PHE A 69 11.53 -14.23 0.65
N ARG A 70 11.93 -14.10 -0.63
CA ARG A 70 13.35 -13.81 -0.99
C ARG A 70 13.78 -12.42 -0.53
N SER A 71 12.81 -11.51 -0.35
CA SER A 71 13.07 -10.15 0.13
C SER A 71 12.99 -10.01 1.66
N GLY A 72 12.71 -11.10 2.38
CA GLY A 72 12.60 -11.16 3.84
C GLY A 72 11.37 -11.94 4.33
N SER A 73 11.38 -12.34 5.60
CA SER A 73 10.32 -13.12 6.26
C SER A 73 9.15 -12.29 6.79
N ASP A 74 9.39 -11.01 7.10
CA ASP A 74 8.44 -10.18 7.83
C ASP A 74 7.40 -9.56 6.90
N TRP A 75 6.37 -10.33 6.62
CA TRP A 75 5.23 -9.92 5.82
C TRP A 75 3.96 -9.82 6.66
N TRP A 76 3.11 -8.87 6.27
CA TRP A 76 1.83 -8.61 6.89
C TRP A 76 0.74 -8.69 5.85
N VAL A 77 -0.39 -9.28 6.23
CA VAL A 77 -1.53 -9.55 5.36
C VAL A 77 -2.69 -8.71 5.82
N ILE A 78 -3.29 -7.94 4.92
CA ILE A 78 -4.64 -7.44 5.08
C ILE A 78 -5.56 -8.48 4.46
N PRO A 79 -6.42 -9.16 5.23
CA PRO A 79 -7.30 -10.19 4.71
C PRO A 79 -8.27 -9.63 3.67
N LYS A 80 -8.66 -10.49 2.73
CA LYS A 80 -9.77 -10.24 1.82
C LYS A 80 -11.00 -9.74 2.58
N ASP A 81 -11.78 -8.88 1.92
CA ASP A 81 -13.03 -8.27 2.40
C ASP A 81 -12.86 -7.27 3.57
N SER A 82 -11.62 -7.03 4.02
CA SER A 82 -11.31 -5.93 4.94
C SER A 82 -11.78 -4.60 4.30
N PRO A 83 -12.51 -3.75 5.04
CA PRO A 83 -12.91 -2.45 4.54
C PRO A 83 -11.69 -1.54 4.39
N LEU A 84 -11.69 -0.70 3.36
CA LEU A 84 -10.68 0.34 3.24
C LEU A 84 -10.94 1.48 4.23
N PRO A 85 -9.89 2.22 4.66
CA PRO A 85 -10.08 3.38 5.52
C PRO A 85 -10.88 4.48 4.78
N PRO A 86 -11.73 5.25 5.49
CA PRO A 86 -12.48 6.34 4.88
C PRO A 86 -11.58 7.33 4.16
N GLY A 87 -11.97 7.75 2.96
CA GLY A 87 -11.16 8.67 2.14
C GLY A 87 -10.03 7.98 1.36
N PHE A 88 -9.95 6.65 1.40
CA PHE A 88 -9.00 5.86 0.61
C PHE A 88 -9.71 4.92 -0.36
N THR A 89 -8.98 4.53 -1.40
CA THR A 89 -9.35 3.51 -2.37
C THR A 89 -8.15 2.61 -2.65
N LEU A 90 -8.39 1.53 -3.39
CA LEU A 90 -7.37 0.60 -3.86
C LEU A 90 -7.43 0.57 -5.39
N SER A 91 -6.27 0.74 -6.04
CA SER A 91 -6.13 0.50 -7.48
C SER A 91 -5.46 -0.84 -7.75
N LYS A 92 -5.99 -1.59 -8.72
CA LYS A 92 -5.27 -2.72 -9.33
C LYS A 92 -4.36 -2.20 -10.43
N ASP A 93 -3.05 -2.40 -10.29
CA ASP A 93 -2.07 -1.83 -11.21
C ASP A 93 -1.76 -2.83 -12.34
N LEU A 94 -1.94 -2.40 -13.60
CA LEU A 94 -1.67 -3.22 -14.79
C LEU A 94 -0.38 -2.75 -15.49
N THR A 95 0.52 -3.67 -15.80
CA THR A 95 1.72 -3.39 -16.60
C THR A 95 1.53 -4.01 -17.99
N GLY A 96 1.44 -3.20 -19.04
CA GLY A 96 1.16 -3.68 -20.39
C GLY A 96 -0.15 -4.50 -20.48
N ASN A 97 -1.21 -4.03 -19.81
CA ASN A 97 -2.51 -4.70 -19.66
C ASN A 97 -2.47 -6.05 -18.92
N LYS A 98 -1.34 -6.43 -18.30
CA LYS A 98 -1.22 -7.64 -17.49
C LYS A 98 -1.17 -7.27 -16.02
N PHE A 99 -1.97 -7.96 -15.22
CA PHE A 99 -1.91 -7.88 -13.77
C PHE A 99 -0.72 -8.70 -13.26
N ASN A 100 0.15 -8.08 -12.48
CA ASN A 100 1.37 -8.69 -11.93
C ASN A 100 1.26 -8.99 -10.42
N GLY A 101 0.07 -8.83 -9.84
CA GLY A 101 -0.13 -9.00 -8.41
C GLY A 101 0.03 -7.73 -7.58
N HIS A 102 0.23 -6.56 -8.20
CA HIS A 102 0.46 -5.30 -7.49
C HIS A 102 -0.81 -4.45 -7.37
N TYR A 103 -1.03 -3.93 -6.17
CA TYR A 103 -2.09 -2.99 -5.83
C TYR A 103 -1.51 -1.75 -5.17
N SER A 104 -2.19 -0.62 -5.33
CA SER A 104 -1.82 0.63 -4.66
C SER A 104 -3.00 1.17 -3.84
N VAL A 105 -2.80 1.37 -2.53
CA VAL A 105 -3.74 2.15 -1.70
C VAL A 105 -3.49 3.63 -1.97
N ARG A 106 -4.56 4.37 -2.25
CA ARG A 106 -4.52 5.79 -2.64
C ARG A 106 -5.54 6.57 -1.84
N SER A 107 -5.24 7.84 -1.52
CA SER A 107 -6.25 8.75 -1.02
C SER A 107 -7.18 9.17 -2.16
N LEU A 108 -8.44 9.49 -1.86
CA LEU A 108 -9.42 10.01 -2.83
C LEU A 108 -9.23 11.51 -3.08
N THR A 109 -8.62 12.21 -2.12
CA THR A 109 -8.31 13.63 -2.17
C THR A 109 -6.90 13.88 -1.69
N ASP A 110 -6.38 15.08 -1.96
CA ASP A 110 -5.11 15.49 -1.38
C ASP A 110 -5.22 15.48 0.15
N ILE A 111 -4.15 15.05 0.81
CA ILE A 111 -4.15 14.78 2.25
C ILE A 111 -2.78 15.08 2.83
N THR A 112 -2.70 15.43 4.12
CA THR A 112 -1.40 15.65 4.75
C THR A 112 -0.68 14.31 4.98
N PRO A 113 0.67 14.31 5.00
CA PRO A 113 1.44 13.11 5.37
C PRO A 113 1.07 12.54 6.74
N GLU A 114 0.78 13.40 7.72
CA GLU A 114 0.41 12.98 9.07
C GLU A 114 -0.92 12.23 9.06
N LYS A 115 -1.92 12.77 8.35
CA LYS A 115 -3.23 12.13 8.24
C LYS A 115 -3.16 10.83 7.44
N TRP A 116 -2.33 10.78 6.39
CA TRP A 116 -2.04 9.54 5.67
C TRP A 116 -1.48 8.47 6.60
N ALA A 117 -0.43 8.80 7.36
CA ALA A 117 0.23 7.87 8.26
C ALA A 117 -0.72 7.41 9.38
N GLU A 118 -1.51 8.32 9.94
CA GLU A 118 -2.51 8.02 10.98
C GLU A 118 -3.57 7.02 10.48
N GLU A 119 -4.22 7.32 9.35
CA GLU A 119 -5.33 6.50 8.84
C GLU A 119 -4.85 5.11 8.41
N LEU A 120 -3.74 5.02 7.67
CA LEU A 120 -3.21 3.73 7.24
C LEU A 120 -2.57 2.95 8.40
N GLY A 121 -2.01 3.63 9.38
CA GLY A 121 -1.52 3.04 10.63
C GLY A 121 -2.64 2.36 11.41
N LYS A 122 -3.72 3.10 11.71
CA LYS A 122 -4.90 2.55 12.40
C LYS A 122 -5.57 1.43 11.63
N TRP A 123 -5.65 1.57 10.31
CA TRP A 123 -6.20 0.54 9.43
C TRP A 123 -5.37 -0.76 9.53
N ALA A 124 -4.05 -0.66 9.46
CA ALA A 124 -3.17 -1.81 9.57
C ALA A 124 -3.17 -2.42 10.98
N GLU A 125 -3.20 -1.62 12.05
CA GLU A 125 -3.32 -2.13 13.42
C GLU A 125 -4.60 -2.95 13.63
N LYS A 126 -5.69 -2.53 12.97
CA LYS A 126 -6.99 -3.19 13.10
C LYS A 126 -7.10 -4.48 12.28
N TYR A 127 -6.57 -4.49 11.06
CA TYR A 127 -6.83 -5.58 10.11
C TYR A 127 -5.59 -6.39 9.71
N ALA A 128 -4.37 -5.85 9.87
CA ALA A 128 -3.17 -6.54 9.42
C ALA A 128 -2.80 -7.67 10.37
N VAL A 129 -2.54 -8.84 9.79
CA VAL A 129 -2.07 -10.02 10.52
C VAL A 129 -0.67 -10.35 10.02
N HIS A 130 0.26 -10.56 10.95
CA HIS A 130 1.59 -11.04 10.57
C HIS A 130 1.47 -12.41 9.89
N VAL A 131 2.22 -12.65 8.82
CA VAL A 131 2.10 -13.84 7.97
C VAL A 131 2.20 -15.16 8.76
N ASN A 132 3.04 -15.23 9.78
CA ASN A 132 3.18 -16.40 10.68
C ASN A 132 1.90 -16.72 11.50
N LYS A 133 0.99 -15.76 11.64
CA LYS A 133 -0.30 -15.92 12.33
C LYS A 133 -1.47 -16.00 11.35
N PHE A 134 -1.21 -15.91 10.05
CA PHE A 134 -2.24 -15.92 9.03
C PHE A 134 -2.59 -17.36 8.66
N THR A 135 -3.85 -17.75 8.87
CA THR A 135 -4.36 -19.12 8.63
C THR A 135 -4.95 -19.31 7.22
N GLY A 136 -4.97 -18.27 6.39
CA GLY A 136 -5.35 -18.38 4.99
C GLY A 136 -4.34 -19.19 4.18
N LYS A 137 -4.73 -19.67 2.99
CA LYS A 137 -3.84 -20.42 2.11
C LYS A 137 -2.72 -19.50 1.60
N LEU A 138 -1.57 -19.54 2.26
CA LEU A 138 -0.34 -19.00 1.71
C LEU A 138 0.04 -19.84 0.49
N VAL A 139 -0.13 -19.30 -0.70
CA VAL A 139 0.37 -19.94 -1.92
C VAL A 139 1.89 -19.76 -1.95
N ALA A 140 2.60 -20.65 -1.26
CA ALA A 140 4.04 -20.77 -1.40
C ALA A 140 4.34 -21.22 -2.84
N LYS A 141 5.04 -20.38 -3.62
CA LYS A 141 5.73 -20.90 -4.80
C LYS A 141 7.01 -21.57 -4.30
N ASN A 142 7.10 -22.86 -4.59
CA ASN A 142 8.28 -23.68 -4.35
C ASN A 142 9.56 -23.01 -4.86
N VAL A 143 10.60 -23.29 -4.09
CA VAL A 143 12.06 -23.20 -4.33
C VAL A 143 12.44 -23.14 -5.80
#